data_AF-A0AAU8DIW4-F1
#
_entry.id   AF-A0AAU8DIW4-F1
#
_cell.length_a   1.000
_cell.length_b   1.000
_cell.length_c   1.000
_cell.angle_alpha   90.00
_cell.angle_beta   90.00
_cell.angle_gamma   90.00
#
_symmetry.space_group_name_H-M   'P 1'
#
loop_
_entity.id
_entity.type
_entity.pdbx_description
1 polymer ?
#
loop_
_entity_poly.entity_id
_entity_poly.type
_entity_poly.pdbx_seq_one_letter_code
_entity_poly.pdbx_strand_id
1 'polypeptide(L)' 'MHQTLAVRSALAQVEVLIVQDHADDCIEDAIAASDPDAQQQKFRELTELFEKVCR' A
#
# COMPACT_ATOMS: atom_id res chain seq x y z
N MET A 1 5.86 -8.17 29.38
CA MET A 1 5.08 -7.68 28.23
C MET A 1 6.00 -7.38 27.04
N HIS A 2 6.82 -8.34 26.58
CA HIS A 2 7.69 -8.17 25.39
C HIS A 2 7.16 -8.92 24.17
N GLN A 3 6.56 -10.09 24.37
CA GLN A 3 6.03 -10.90 23.27
C GLN A 3 4.88 -10.19 22.53
N THR A 4 3.98 -9.52 23.24
CA THR A 4 2.90 -8.73 22.63
C THR A 4 3.44 -7.56 21.79
N LEU A 5 4.53 -6.92 22.22
CA LEU A 5 5.17 -5.86 21.44
C LEU A 5 5.82 -6.42 20.18
N ALA A 6 6.52 -7.55 20.28
CA ALA A 6 7.11 -8.22 19.13
C ALA A 6 6.06 -8.63 18.08
N VAL A 7 4.92 -9.17 18.52
CA VAL A 7 3.80 -9.53 17.63
C VAL A 7 3.24 -8.29 16.93
N ARG A 8 3.09 -7.16 17.63
CA ARG A 8 2.62 -5.90 17.02
C ARG A 8 3.60 -5.36 15.99
N SER A 9 4.90 -5.42 16.27
CA SER A 9 5.93 -5.01 15.30
C SER A 9 5.95 -5.89 14.06
N ALA A 10 5.77 -7.21 14.22
CA ALA A 10 5.66 -8.12 13.09
C ALA A 10 4.42 -7.81 12.23
N LEU A 11 3.28 -7.51 12.87
CA LEU A 11 2.04 -7.20 12.16
C LEU A 11 2.13 -5.90 11.36
N ALA A 12 2.72 -4.85 11.94
CA ALA A 12 2.97 -3.59 11.23
C ALA A 12 3.85 -3.78 9.99
N GLN A 13 4.83 -4.68 10.07
CA GLN A 13 5.70 -4.98 8.94
C GLN A 13 4.97 -5.78 7.83
N VAL A 14 4.06 -6.67 8.21
CA VAL A 14 3.17 -7.37 7.25
C VAL A 14 2.22 -6.40 6.56
N GLU A 15 1.67 -5.42 7.29
CA GLU A 15 0.81 -4.38 6.71
C GLU A 15 1.54 -3.56 5.65
N VAL A 16 2.79 -3.17 5.90
CA VAL A 16 3.63 -2.49 4.90
C VAL A 16 3.83 -3.34 3.64
N LEU A 17 4.13 -4.64 3.80
CA LEU A 17 4.33 -5.54 2.67
C LEU A 17 3.06 -5.72 1.83
N ILE A 18 1.88 -5.84 2.47
CA ILE A 18 0.60 -5.97 1.76
C ILE A 18 0.28 -4.70 0.95
N VAL A 19 0.52 -3.52 1.51
CA VAL A 19 0.25 -2.26 0.82
C VAL A 19 1.23 -2.05 -0.34
N GLN A 20 2.49 -2.47 -0.19
CA GLN A 20 3.48 -2.45 -1.28
C GLN A 20 3.07 -3.37 -2.44
N ASP A 21 2.70 -4.62 -2.14
CA ASP A 21 2.26 -5.59 -3.15
C ASP A 21 1.02 -5.09 -3.91
N HIS A 22 0.01 -4.58 -3.19
CA HIS A 22 -1.18 -4.00 -3.81
C HIS A 22 -0.86 -2.77 -4.66
N ALA A 23 0.15 -2.00 -4.26
CA ALA A 23 0.57 -0.83 -5.02
C ALA A 23 1.24 -1.16 -6.34
N ASP A 24 2.09 -2.19 -6.33
CA ASP A 24 2.78 -2.64 -7.54
C ASP A 24 1.75 -3.17 -8.56
N ASP A 25 0.81 -4.02 -8.13
CA ASP A 25 -0.28 -4.53 -8.98
C ASP A 25 -1.18 -3.40 -9.52
N CYS A 26 -1.59 -2.48 -8.64
CA CYS A 26 -2.50 -1.38 -8.99
C CYS A 26 -1.87 -0.40 -10.00
N ILE A 27 -0.55 -0.19 -9.91
CA ILE A 27 0.21 0.64 -10.84
C ILE A 27 0.45 -0.10 -12.16
N GLU A 28 0.76 -1.40 -12.13
CA GLU A 28 0.96 -2.20 -13.35
C GLU A 28 -0.30 -2.23 -14.22
N ASP A 29 -1.46 -2.47 -13.62
CA ASP A 29 -2.78 -2.41 -14.29
C ASP A 29 -3.06 -1.02 -14.88
N ALA A 30 -2.73 0.04 -14.13
CA ALA A 30 -2.96 1.41 -14.57
C ALA A 30 -2.02 1.81 -15.72
N ILE A 31 -0.76 1.38 -15.70
CA ILE A 31 0.21 1.56 -16.79
C ILE A 31 -0.27 0.84 -18.05
N ALA A 32 -0.74 -0.40 -17.91
CA ALA A 32 -1.25 -1.20 -19.02
C ALA A 32 -2.50 -0.59 -19.69
N ALA A 33 -3.37 0.07 -18.93
CA ALA A 33 -4.58 0.71 -19.44
C ALA A 33 -4.32 1.91 -20.37
N SER A 34 -3.11 2.50 -20.37
CA SER A 34 -2.74 3.69 -21.18
C SER A 34 -3.69 4.89 -21.05
N ASP A 35 -4.41 5.00 -19.93
CA ASP A 35 -5.28 6.13 -19.60
C ASP A 35 -4.62 6.96 -18.48
N PRO A 36 -4.04 8.14 -18.82
CA PRO A 36 -3.33 8.98 -17.86
C PRO A 36 -4.21 9.47 -16.69
N ASP A 37 -5.50 9.68 -16.94
CA ASP A 37 -6.43 10.17 -15.90
C ASP A 37 -6.75 9.04 -14.91
N ALA A 38 -6.95 7.81 -15.40
CA ALA A 38 -7.11 6.63 -14.57
C ALA A 38 -5.86 6.32 -13.74
N GLN A 39 -4.66 6.47 -14.32
CA GLN A 39 -3.38 6.33 -13.62
C GLN A 39 -3.24 7.34 -12.47
N GLN A 40 -3.56 8.60 -12.74
CA GLN A 40 -3.43 9.66 -11.75
C GLN A 40 -4.42 9.47 -10.58
N GLN A 41 -5.62 8.96 -10.87
CA GLN A 41 -6.61 8.63 -9.84
C GLN A 41 -6.15 7.46 -8.96
N LYS A 42 -5.71 6.35 -9.58
CA LYS A 42 -5.19 5.17 -8.88
C LYS A 42 -3.99 5.49 -7.98
N PHE A 43 -3.09 6.34 -8.45
CA PHE A 43 -1.93 6.78 -7.67
C PHE A 43 -2.32 7.64 -6.45
N ARG A 44 -3.36 8.49 -6.59
CA ARG A 44 -3.89 9.28 -5.45
C ARG A 44 -4.51 8.37 -4.39
N GLU A 45 -5.32 7.39 -4.79
CA GLU A 45 -5.90 6.39 -3.89
C GLU A 45 -4.82 5.61 -3.15
N LEU A 46 -3.75 5.26 -3.84
CA LEU A 46 -2.60 4.59 -3.26
C LEU A 46 -1.91 5.41 -2.17
N THR A 47 -1.66 6.69 -2.47
CA THR A 47 -0.99 7.61 -1.54
C THR A 47 -1.83 7.83 -0.29
N GLU A 48 -3.15 7.97 -0.43
CA GLU A 48 -4.08 8.06 0.69
C GLU A 48 -4.11 6.78 1.56
N LEU A 49 -3.96 5.61 0.95
CA LEU A 49 -3.89 4.34 1.68
C LEU A 49 -2.58 4.25 2.49
N PHE A 50 -1.45 4.62 1.88
CA PHE A 50 -0.15 4.68 2.57
C PHE A 50 -0.17 5.67 3.74
N GLU A 51 -0.77 6.86 3.59
CA GLU A 51 -0.89 7.83 4.68
C GLU A 51 -1.71 7.31 5.87
N LYS A 52 -2.73 6.47 5.61
CA LYS A 52 -3.56 5.87 6.67
C LYS A 52 -2.84 4.72 7.39
N VAL A 53 -1.99 3.98 6.68
CA VAL A 53 -1.28 2.79 7.24
C VAL A 53 0.04 3.16 7.91
N CYS A 54 0.75 4.18 7.43
CA CYS A 54 2.00 4.65 8.03
C CYS A 54 1.81 5.52 9.29
N ARG A 55 0.58 5.73 9.77
CA ARG A 55 0.25 6.57 10.94
C ARG A 55 0.02 5.73 12.19
#